data_AF-A0A1S4CIT9-F1
#
_entry.id   AF-A0A1S4CIT9-F1
#
_cell.length_a   1.000
_cell.length_b   1.000
_cell.length_c   1.000
_cell.angle_alpha   90.00
_cell.angle_beta   90.00
_cell.angle_gamma   90.00
#
_symmetry.space_group_name_H-M   'P 1'
#
loop_
_entity.id
_entity.type
_entity.pdbx_description
1 polymer ?
#
loop_
_entity_poly.entity_id
_entity_poly.type
_entity_poly.pdbx_seq_one_letter_code
_entity_poly.pdbx_strand_id
1 'polypeptide(L)'
;MAEDSELWDIICDGPFVPTKTIGDPAVTVPKTRKEFNDADRKAIEKNFRAKKILVCAHEGTTQVKQSKIDMLTTEYELFRMKDNEPIQDMHIRFTSIINELHSVGEIIPRNKLSRKY
;
A
#
# COMPACT_ATOMS: atom_id res chain seq x y z
N MET A 1 16.79 -16.71 -8.30
CA MET A 1 17.42 -16.04 -9.46
C MET A 1 16.48 -16.00 -10.66
N ALA A 2 15.97 -17.13 -11.19
CA ALA A 2 15.07 -17.11 -12.35
C ALA A 2 13.66 -16.55 -12.05
N GLU A 3 13.08 -16.88 -10.89
CA GLU A 3 11.71 -16.44 -10.55
C GLU A 3 11.58 -14.92 -10.35
N ASP A 4 12.62 -14.26 -9.81
CA ASP A 4 12.62 -12.80 -9.64
C ASP A 4 12.69 -12.10 -11.00
N SER A 5 13.44 -12.64 -11.96
CA SER A 5 13.53 -12.11 -13.32
C SER A 5 12.16 -12.10 -14.01
N GLU A 6 11.42 -13.21 -13.92
CA GLU A 6 10.09 -13.32 -14.56
C GLU A 6 9.05 -12.36 -13.94
N LEU A 7 9.17 -12.03 -12.65
CA LEU A 7 8.30 -11.04 -12.01
C LEU A 7 8.63 -9.62 -12.46
N TRP A 8 9.91 -9.31 -12.70
CA TRP A 8 10.34 -8.03 -13.25
C TRP A 8 9.85 -7.83 -14.68
N ASP A 9 9.87 -8.86 -15.51
CA ASP A 9 9.33 -8.80 -16.88
C ASP A 9 7.84 -8.44 -16.85
N ILE A 10 7.05 -9.05 -15.94
CA ILE A 10 5.62 -8.71 -15.76
C ILE A 10 5.43 -7.26 -15.30
N ILE A 11 6.34 -6.73 -14.47
CA ILE A 11 6.28 -5.34 -14.01
C ILE A 11 6.56 -4.37 -15.17
N CYS A 12 7.51 -4.69 -16.04
CA CYS A 12 7.94 -3.83 -17.15
C CYS A 12 6.99 -3.92 -18.36
N ASP A 13 6.65 -5.13 -18.79
CA ASP A 13 5.89 -5.40 -20.01
C ASP A 13 4.37 -5.46 -19.77
N GLY A 14 3.97 -5.54 -18.49
CA GLY A 14 2.57 -5.57 -18.07
C GLY A 14 2.04 -7.00 -17.80
N PRO A 15 0.83 -7.09 -17.23
CA PRO A 15 0.27 -8.35 -16.79
C PRO A 15 -0.14 -9.25 -17.96
N PHE A 16 0.12 -10.55 -17.82
CA PHE A 16 -0.38 -11.54 -18.77
C PHE A 16 -1.91 -11.58 -18.79
N VAL A 17 -2.51 -11.55 -19.99
CA VAL A 17 -3.95 -11.73 -20.19
C VAL A 17 -4.20 -13.03 -20.96
N PRO A 18 -4.82 -14.06 -20.34
CA PRO A 18 -5.17 -15.30 -21.03
C PRO A 18 -6.12 -15.06 -22.21
N THR A 19 -5.72 -15.43 -23.42
CA THR A 19 -6.53 -15.29 -24.65
C THR A 19 -6.74 -16.64 -25.34
N LYS A 20 -7.86 -16.78 -26.06
CA LYS A 20 -8.15 -17.88 -26.97
C LYS A 20 -8.36 -17.35 -28.39
N THR A 21 -8.04 -18.16 -29.38
CA THR A 21 -8.26 -17.85 -30.79
C THR A 21 -9.58 -18.46 -31.25
N ILE A 22 -10.39 -17.70 -31.97
CA ILE A 22 -11.68 -18.15 -32.52
C ILE A 22 -11.72 -17.85 -34.02
N GLY A 23 -12.21 -18.84 -34.79
CA GLY A 23 -12.60 -18.66 -36.20
C GLY A 23 -11.46 -18.63 -37.21
N ASP A 24 -11.85 -18.46 -38.47
CA ASP A 24 -11.01 -18.17 -39.63
C ASP A 24 -11.62 -16.97 -40.37
N PRO A 25 -10.96 -15.79 -40.42
CA PRO A 25 -9.62 -15.50 -39.90
C PRO A 25 -9.55 -15.50 -38.37
N ALA A 26 -8.37 -15.82 -37.85
CA ALA A 26 -8.10 -15.97 -36.42
C ALA A 26 -8.30 -14.65 -35.65
N VAL A 27 -9.33 -14.61 -34.80
CA VAL A 27 -9.57 -13.51 -33.85
C VAL A 27 -9.16 -13.95 -32.45
N THR A 28 -8.32 -13.17 -31.78
CA THR A 28 -7.95 -13.40 -30.38
C THR A 28 -8.93 -12.70 -29.44
N VAL A 29 -9.51 -13.46 -28.51
CA VAL A 29 -10.42 -12.94 -27.49
C VAL A 29 -9.96 -13.37 -26.09
N PRO A 30 -10.18 -12.56 -25.04
CA PRO A 30 -9.88 -12.98 -23.67
C PRO A 30 -10.65 -14.24 -23.27
N LYS A 31 -9.98 -15.17 -22.59
CA LYS A 31 -10.61 -16.34 -21.98
C LYS A 31 -11.45 -15.90 -20.79
N THR A 32 -12.56 -16.59 -20.56
CA THR A 32 -13.29 -16.51 -19.31
C THR A 32 -12.59 -17.34 -18.23
N ARG A 33 -12.85 -17.05 -16.95
CA ARG A 33 -12.21 -17.75 -15.83
C ARG A 33 -12.48 -19.27 -15.80
N LYS A 34 -13.60 -19.73 -16.39
CA LYS A 34 -13.94 -21.15 -16.51
C LYS A 34 -13.09 -21.88 -17.57
N GLU A 35 -12.51 -21.14 -18.51
CA GLU A 35 -11.72 -21.67 -19.63
C GLU A 35 -10.22 -21.67 -19.34
N PHE A 36 -9.80 -21.23 -18.14
CA PHE A 36 -8.40 -21.17 -17.77
C PHE A 36 -7.82 -22.58 -17.62
N ASN A 37 -6.69 -22.80 -18.28
CA ASN A 37 -5.85 -23.97 -18.05
C ASN A 37 -4.85 -23.71 -16.90
N ASP A 38 -4.03 -24.71 -16.56
CA ASP A 38 -3.05 -24.59 -15.47
C ASP A 38 -1.97 -23.53 -15.74
N ALA A 39 -1.55 -23.37 -16.99
CA ALA A 39 -0.59 -22.35 -17.37
C ALA A 39 -1.17 -20.94 -17.19
N ASP A 40 -2.42 -20.73 -17.60
CA ASP A 40 -3.15 -19.47 -17.38
C ASP A 40 -3.25 -19.16 -15.89
N ARG A 41 -3.60 -20.15 -15.04
CA ARG A 41 -3.65 -19.99 -13.58
C ARG A 41 -2.30 -19.58 -13.00
N LYS A 42 -1.22 -20.27 -13.40
CA LYS A 42 0.14 -19.98 -12.94
C LYS A 42 0.59 -18.57 -13.35
N ALA A 43 0.27 -18.14 -14.57
CA ALA A 43 0.59 -16.80 -15.05
C ALA A 43 -0.19 -15.71 -14.28
N ILE A 44 -1.48 -15.93 -14.00
CA ILE A 44 -2.29 -15.01 -13.18
C ILE A 44 -1.76 -14.92 -11.73
N GLU A 45 -1.30 -16.03 -11.15
CA GLU A 45 -0.68 -16.00 -9.83
C GLU A 45 0.59 -15.14 -9.82
N LYS A 46 1.43 -15.26 -10.85
CA LYS A 46 2.62 -14.41 -11.02
C LYS A 46 2.24 -12.94 -11.16
N ASN A 47 1.21 -12.61 -11.96
CA ASN A 47 0.69 -11.25 -12.05
C ASN A 47 0.28 -10.69 -10.67
N PHE A 48 -0.38 -11.51 -9.84
CA PHE A 48 -0.78 -11.09 -8.50
C PHE A 48 0.43 -10.83 -7.60
N ARG A 49 1.47 -11.67 -7.67
CA ARG A 49 2.73 -11.47 -6.93
C ARG A 49 3.46 -10.21 -7.37
N ALA A 50 3.60 -9.99 -8.68
CA ALA A 50 4.19 -8.78 -9.25
C ALA A 50 3.44 -7.52 -8.78
N LYS A 51 2.10 -7.53 -8.85
CA LYS A 51 1.25 -6.45 -8.33
C LYS A 51 1.46 -6.21 -6.84
N LYS A 52 1.53 -7.29 -6.03
CA LYS A 52 1.77 -7.18 -4.59
C LYS A 52 3.11 -6.52 -4.29
N ILE A 53 4.18 -6.90 -5.00
CA ILE A 53 5.51 -6.29 -4.85
C ILE A 53 5.45 -4.80 -5.16
N LEU A 54 4.82 -4.42 -6.28
CA LEU A 54 4.66 -3.01 -6.65
C LEU A 54 3.92 -2.20 -5.59
N VAL A 55 2.78 -2.70 -5.11
CA VAL A 55 2.01 -2.04 -4.05
C VAL A 55 2.84 -1.92 -2.77
N CYS A 56 3.53 -2.99 -2.35
CA CYS A 56 4.38 -2.94 -1.16
C CYS A 56 5.59 -2.00 -1.30
N ALA A 57 6.17 -1.89 -2.50
CA ALA A 57 7.31 -0.99 -2.74
C ALA A 57 6.88 0.48 -2.79
N HIS A 58 5.73 0.77 -3.42
CA HIS A 58 5.24 2.14 -3.58
C HIS A 58 4.54 2.66 -2.31
N GLU A 59 3.69 1.85 -1.70
CA GLU A 59 2.88 2.26 -0.55
C GLU A 59 3.42 1.78 0.80
N GLY A 60 4.37 0.84 0.81
CA GLY A 60 4.76 0.12 2.02
C GLY A 60 3.84 -1.06 2.33
N THR A 61 4.26 -1.92 3.26
CA THR A 61 3.40 -3.02 3.75
C THR A 61 2.37 -2.49 4.76
N THR A 62 1.22 -3.16 4.86
CA THR A 62 0.23 -2.85 5.90
C THR A 62 0.83 -2.89 7.30
N GLN A 63 1.78 -3.79 7.58
CA GLN A 63 2.44 -3.86 8.88
C GLN A 63 3.33 -2.63 9.16
N VAL A 64 4.07 -2.15 8.16
CA VAL A 64 4.91 -0.94 8.32
C VAL A 64 4.04 0.28 8.53
N LYS A 65 2.93 0.42 7.78
CA LYS A 65 1.94 1.49 7.98
C LYS A 65 1.36 1.44 9.40
N GLN A 66 0.91 0.26 9.83
CA GLN A 66 0.34 0.08 11.17
C GLN A 66 1.35 0.37 12.27
N SER A 67 2.59 -0.12 12.15
CA SER A 67 3.65 0.15 13.12
C SER A 67 3.95 1.65 13.24
N LYS A 68 3.92 2.39 12.13
CA LYS A 68 4.08 3.85 12.15
C LYS A 68 2.90 4.54 12.84
N ILE A 69 1.67 4.07 12.60
CA ILE A 69 0.46 4.57 13.29
C ILE A 69 0.56 4.33 14.80
N ASP A 70 0.92 3.12 15.22
CA ASP A 70 1.02 2.74 16.63
C ASP A 70 2.08 3.59 17.36
N MET A 71 3.23 3.81 16.71
CA MET A 71 4.30 4.69 17.21
C MET A 71 3.81 6.13 17.37
N LEU A 72 3.24 6.73 16.32
CA LEU A 72 2.74 8.11 16.36
C LEU A 72 1.58 8.29 17.34
N THR A 73 0.71 7.29 17.47
CA THR A 73 -0.39 7.29 18.46
C THR A 73 0.18 7.29 19.87
N THR A 74 1.20 6.47 20.13
CA THR A 74 1.91 6.44 21.42
C THR A 74 2.56 7.78 21.72
N GLU A 75 3.24 8.39 20.74
CA GLU A 75 3.84 9.72 20.88
C GLU A 75 2.79 10.81 21.17
N TYR A 76 1.65 10.76 20.50
CA TYR A 76 0.52 11.67 20.75
C TYR A 76 -0.05 11.50 22.16
N GLU A 77 -0.27 10.27 22.61
CA GLU A 77 -0.83 9.97 23.94
C GLU A 77 0.09 10.42 25.07
N LEU A 78 1.39 10.19 24.90
CA LEU A 78 2.44 10.59 25.84
C LEU A 78 2.86 12.07 25.68
N PHE A 79 2.29 12.79 24.71
CA PHE A 79 2.71 14.15 24.41
C PHE A 79 2.48 15.09 25.60
N ARG A 80 3.56 15.77 26.00
CA ARG A 80 3.59 16.79 27.05
C ARG A 80 4.55 17.90 26.62
N MET A 81 4.25 19.13 27.08
CA MET A 81 5.23 20.22 27.04
C MET A 81 6.40 19.87 27.95
N LYS A 82 7.62 20.14 27.50
CA LYS A 82 8.84 19.90 28.28
C LYS A 82 9.15 21.11 29.17
N ASP A 83 9.92 20.89 30.24
CA ASP A 83 10.40 21.98 31.08
C ASP A 83 11.27 22.94 30.26
N ASN A 84 11.04 24.25 30.44
CA ASN A 84 11.74 25.33 29.72
C ASN A 84 11.60 25.30 28.18
N GLU A 85 10.60 24.59 27.64
CA GLU A 85 10.28 24.63 26.22
C GLU A 85 9.44 25.87 25.87
N PRO A 86 9.76 26.62 24.80
CA PRO A 86 8.86 27.65 24.29
C PRO A 86 7.54 27.05 23.78
N ILE A 87 6.41 27.72 24.05
CA ILE A 87 5.09 27.26 23.58
C ILE A 87 5.04 27.04 22.06
N GLN A 88 5.78 27.84 21.29
CA GLN A 88 5.89 27.72 19.85
C GLN A 88 6.53 26.40 19.43
N ASP A 89 7.60 25.98 20.11
CA ASP A 89 8.31 24.74 19.81
C ASP A 89 7.46 23.52 20.16
N MET A 90 6.73 23.60 21.29
CA MET A 90 5.73 22.60 21.66
C MET A 90 4.66 22.46 20.57
N HIS A 91 4.12 23.59 20.08
CA HIS A 91 3.11 23.60 19.03
C HIS A 91 3.63 23.00 17.71
N ILE A 92 4.89 23.26 17.36
CA ILE A 92 5.54 22.66 16.17
C ILE A 92 5.60 21.14 16.29
N ARG A 93 6.08 20.61 17.43
CA ARG A 93 6.15 19.16 17.65
C ARG A 93 4.76 18.51 17.60
N PHE A 94 3.77 19.12 18.26
CA PHE A 94 2.39 18.64 18.24
C PHE A 94 1.84 18.58 16.82
N THR A 95 2.02 19.67 16.06
CA THR A 95 1.53 19.77 14.68
C THR A 95 2.23 18.74 13.77
N SER A 96 3.51 18.46 13.98
CA SER A 96 4.22 17.41 13.25
C SER A 96 3.56 16.04 13.42
N ILE A 97 3.27 15.63 14.66
CA ILE A 97 2.63 14.34 14.97
C ILE A 97 1.26 14.24 14.29
N ILE A 98 0.44 15.30 14.39
CA ILE A 98 -0.90 15.35 13.77
C ILE A 98 -0.82 15.25 12.24
N ASN A 99 0.10 16.00 11.62
CA ASN A 99 0.28 15.98 10.17
C ASN A 99 0.77 14.62 9.67
N GLU A 100 1.67 13.97 10.42
CA GLU A 100 2.14 12.64 10.09
C GLU A 100 1.04 11.59 10.21
N LEU A 101 0.25 11.61 11.28
CA LEU A 101 -0.93 10.74 11.43
C LEU A 101 -1.95 10.94 10.29
N HIS A 102 -2.20 12.20 9.90
CA HIS A 102 -3.07 12.50 8.76
C HIS A 102 -2.49 11.98 7.43
N SER A 103 -1.17 12.05 7.25
CA SER A 103 -0.50 11.58 6.03
C SER A 103 -0.56 10.06 5.84
N VAL A 104 -0.63 9.29 6.93
CA VAL A 104 -0.73 7.82 6.88
C VAL A 104 -2.15 7.29 6.69
N GLY A 105 -3.14 8.20 6.57
CA GLY A 105 -4.52 7.85 6.23
C GLY A 105 -5.47 7.71 7.42
N GLU A 106 -5.01 8.02 8.64
CA GLU A 106 -5.89 8.13 9.81
C GLU A 106 -6.59 9.49 9.81
N ILE A 107 -7.91 9.50 9.61
CA ILE A 107 -8.72 10.68 9.91
C ILE A 107 -8.84 10.72 11.44
N ILE A 108 -7.94 11.44 12.11
CA ILE A 108 -8.10 11.73 13.54
C ILE A 108 -9.48 12.40 13.71
N PRO A 109 -10.46 11.76 14.36
CA PRO A 109 -11.77 12.34 14.46
C PRO A 109 -11.67 13.60 15.33
N ARG A 110 -12.20 14.71 14.80
CA ARG A 110 -12.08 16.06 15.35
C ARG A 110 -12.52 16.18 16.82
N ASN A 111 -13.32 15.23 17.29
CA ASN A 111 -13.80 15.11 18.67
C ASN A 111 -12.73 14.67 19.69
N LYS A 112 -11.55 14.18 19.25
CA LYS A 112 -10.40 13.88 20.13
C LYS A 112 -9.40 15.03 20.26
N LEU A 113 -9.50 16.07 19.43
CA LEU A 113 -8.68 17.28 19.52
C LEU A 113 -9.13 18.25 20.63
N SER A 114 -10.31 18.01 21.22
CA SER A 114 -11.01 18.95 22.11
C SER A 114 -11.13 18.47 23.56
N ARG A 115 -10.14 17.75 24.10
CA ARG A 115 -9.99 17.52 25.54
C ARG A 115 -8.53 17.41 25.97
N LYS A 116 -7.88 18.55 26.18
CA LYS A 116 -7.01 18.78 27.34
C LYS A 116 -7.14 20.26 27.73
N TYR A 117 -7.94 20.52 28.76
CA TYR A 117 -7.81 21.71 29.60
C TYR A 117 -6.80 21.38 30.70
#